data_AF-A0A7Y2TGD7-F1
#
_entry.id   AF-A0A7Y2TGD7-F1
#
_cell.length_a   1.000
_cell.length_b   1.000
_cell.length_c   1.000
_cell.angle_alpha   90.00
_cell.angle_beta   90.00
_cell.angle_gamma   90.00
#
_symmetry.space_group_name_H-M   'P 1'
#
loop_
_entity.id
_entity.type
_entity.pdbx_description
1 polymer ?
#
loop_
_entity_poly.entity_id
_entity_poly.type
_entity_poly.pdbx_seq_one_letter_code
_entity_poly.pdbx_strand_id
1 'polypeptide(L)'
;MKRLFDILFSLIALLVFSIPSAIIILLLLFREKHSIFFRQERIGQNKRSFQILKFQSMVAEKPTRTGKIIRKTGLDEWPQFINVLKGEMSIVGPRALTQNDIVRLGWDDEYHIKRWNLKPGISGYAQLFGGQHRKTSWFWDVKYIKENNVFMDLGVLIASFLINIFGKTRVRRILFNRKDLK
;
A
#
# COMPACT_ATOMS: atom_id res chain seq x y z
N MET A 1 -7.77 -19.21 3.11
CA MET A 1 -6.82 -19.17 1.97
C MET A 1 -6.06 -17.85 1.85
N LYS A 2 -6.74 -16.70 1.70
CA LYS A 2 -6.08 -15.37 1.55
C LYS A 2 -5.04 -15.05 2.62
N ARG A 3 -5.35 -15.31 3.90
CA ARG A 3 -4.39 -15.06 4.99
C ARG A 3 -3.09 -15.87 4.88
N LEU A 4 -3.19 -17.14 4.46
CA LEU A 4 -2.01 -17.98 4.27
C LEU A 4 -1.16 -17.46 3.11
N PHE A 5 -1.80 -17.08 2.01
CA PHE A 5 -1.13 -16.41 0.89
C PHE A 5 -0.42 -15.12 1.35
N ASP A 6 -1.09 -14.27 2.12
CA ASP A 6 -0.51 -13.04 2.65
C ASP A 6 0.76 -13.32 3.49
N ILE A 7 0.72 -14.33 4.36
CA ILE A 7 1.86 -14.69 5.21
C ILE A 7 3.01 -15.25 4.36
N LEU A 8 2.75 -16.24 3.51
CA LEU A 8 3.79 -16.89 2.70
C LEU A 8 4.46 -15.90 1.76
N PHE A 9 3.67 -15.09 1.05
CA PHE A 9 4.22 -14.07 0.18
C PHE A 9 5.01 -13.03 0.98
N SER A 10 4.52 -12.58 2.15
CA SER A 10 5.26 -11.63 3.00
C SER A 10 6.60 -12.18 3.48
N LEU A 11 6.67 -13.47 3.84
CA LEU A 11 7.92 -14.11 4.26
C LEU A 11 8.92 -14.19 3.09
N ILE A 12 8.47 -14.64 1.92
CA ILE A 12 9.30 -14.72 0.70
C ILE A 12 9.79 -13.32 0.32
N ALA A 13 8.87 -12.37 0.31
CA ALA A 13 9.14 -10.96 0.05
C ALA A 13 10.26 -10.49 0.99
N LEU A 14 10.06 -10.55 2.31
CA LEU A 14 11.03 -10.12 3.33
C LEU A 14 12.40 -10.78 3.18
N LEU A 15 12.44 -12.07 2.83
CA LEU A 15 13.68 -12.78 2.57
C LEU A 15 14.41 -12.23 1.33
N VAL A 16 13.71 -12.10 0.20
CA VAL A 16 14.28 -11.64 -1.08
C VAL A 16 14.82 -10.22 -0.97
N PHE A 17 14.11 -9.33 -0.27
CA PHE A 17 14.52 -7.93 -0.13
C PHE A 17 15.28 -7.64 1.17
N SER A 18 15.73 -8.68 1.89
CA SER A 18 16.53 -8.51 3.11
C SER A 18 17.84 -7.74 2.82
N ILE A 19 18.54 -8.09 1.74
CA ILE A 19 19.78 -7.43 1.32
C ILE A 19 19.54 -5.97 0.91
N PRO A 20 18.61 -5.65 -0.02
CA PRO A 20 18.23 -4.25 -0.30
C PRO A 20 17.83 -3.46 0.95
N SER A 21 17.08 -4.08 1.87
CA SER A 21 16.67 -3.44 3.12
C SER A 21 17.86 -3.10 4.01
N ALA A 22 18.84 -4.01 4.14
CA ALA A 22 20.06 -3.76 4.88
C ALA A 22 20.85 -2.58 4.28
N ILE A 23 20.97 -2.51 2.95
CA ILE A 23 21.62 -1.39 2.26
C ILE A 23 20.89 -0.08 2.55
N ILE A 24 19.55 -0.06 2.46
CA ILE A 24 18.75 1.13 2.78
C ILE A 24 18.97 1.57 4.23
N ILE A 25 18.96 0.63 5.18
CA ILE A 25 19.20 0.92 6.60
C ILE A 25 20.58 1.55 6.80
N LEU A 26 21.63 1.00 6.18
CA LEU A 26 22.98 1.57 6.25
C LEU A 26 23.02 2.97 5.63
N LEU A 27 22.39 3.18 4.46
CA LEU A 27 22.33 4.49 3.81
C LEU A 27 21.62 5.53 4.67
N LEU A 28 20.51 5.16 5.32
CA LEU A 28 19.81 6.05 6.24
C LEU A 28 20.70 6.36 7.45
N LEU A 29 21.27 5.35 8.12
CA LEU A 29 22.14 5.55 9.28
C LEU A 29 23.35 6.45 9.02
N PHE A 30 24.05 6.23 7.91
CA PHE A 30 25.32 6.93 7.64
C PHE A 30 25.14 8.28 6.94
N ARG A 31 24.11 8.44 6.11
CA ARG A 31 23.92 9.69 5.34
C ARG A 31 22.93 10.64 5.99
N GLU A 32 21.98 10.13 6.75
CA GLU A 32 20.82 10.90 7.18
C GLU A 32 20.60 10.66 8.67
N LYS A 33 21.15 11.54 9.51
CA LYS A 33 21.19 11.43 11.00
C LYS A 33 19.80 11.54 11.65
N HIS A 34 18.85 10.71 11.26
CA HIS A 34 17.48 10.62 11.74
C HIS A 34 17.07 9.16 11.96
N SER A 35 15.88 8.94 12.53
CA SER A 35 15.33 7.58 12.70
C SER A 35 15.29 6.81 11.37
N ILE A 36 15.58 5.51 11.39
CA ILE A 36 15.47 4.63 10.23
C ILE A 36 14.01 4.40 9.85
N PHE A 37 13.14 4.29 10.85
CA PHE A 37 11.74 3.92 10.66
C PHE A 37 10.83 5.09 11.00
N PHE A 38 9.84 5.28 10.13
CA PHE A 38 8.68 6.12 10.35
C PHE A 38 7.51 5.25 10.82
N ARG A 39 6.78 5.72 11.82
CA ARG A 39 5.54 5.10 12.30
C ARG A 39 4.39 6.09 12.20
N GLN A 40 3.24 5.61 11.79
CA GLN A 40 2.03 6.43 11.70
C GLN A 40 0.80 5.63 12.07
N GLU A 41 -0.09 6.25 12.84
CA GLU A 41 -1.38 5.65 13.15
C GLU A 41 -2.28 5.62 11.92
N ARG A 42 -2.90 4.48 11.68
CA ARG A 42 -3.86 4.25 10.60
C ARG A 42 -5.04 3.45 11.13
N ILE A 43 -6.16 3.58 10.44
CA ILE A 43 -7.39 2.84 10.71
C ILE A 43 -7.44 1.61 9.81
N GLY A 44 -7.58 0.45 10.42
CA GLY A 44 -7.62 -0.85 9.78
C GLY A 44 -9.00 -1.52 9.83
N GLN A 45 -8.99 -2.85 9.81
CA GLN A 45 -10.21 -3.65 9.86
C GLN A 45 -11.00 -3.37 11.14
N ASN A 46 -12.33 -3.34 11.04
CA ASN A 46 -13.27 -3.03 12.10
C ASN A 46 -12.99 -1.68 12.78
N LYS A 47 -12.50 -0.70 11.99
CA LYS A 47 -12.08 0.62 12.46
C LYS A 47 -11.03 0.60 13.59
N ARG A 48 -10.24 -0.47 13.72
CA ARG A 48 -9.19 -0.55 14.74
C ARG A 48 -7.95 0.23 14.33
N SER A 49 -7.43 1.05 15.22
CA SER A 49 -6.14 1.73 15.03
C SER A 49 -4.97 0.75 15.07
N PHE A 50 -3.97 0.98 14.22
CA PHE A 50 -2.69 0.28 14.23
C PHE A 50 -1.58 1.20 13.71
N GLN A 51 -0.32 0.84 13.98
CA GLN A 51 0.84 1.62 13.56
C GLN A 51 1.45 1.03 12.29
N ILE A 52 1.37 1.74 11.17
CA ILE A 52 2.11 1.34 9.97
C ILE A 52 3.60 1.58 10.14
N LEU A 53 4.42 0.69 9.60
CA LEU A 53 5.87 0.82 9.60
C LEU A 53 6.37 1.15 8.19
N LYS A 54 7.19 2.20 8.05
CA LYS A 54 7.85 2.58 6.80
C LYS A 54 9.30 2.94 7.06
N PHE A 55 10.13 2.95 6.01
CA PHE A 55 11.41 3.64 6.12
C PHE A 55 11.19 5.15 6.20
N GLN A 56 11.97 5.82 7.04
CA GLN A 56 11.98 7.27 7.16
C GLN A 56 12.57 7.85 5.87
N SER A 57 11.70 8.40 5.02
CA SER A 57 12.08 8.97 3.71
C SER A 57 11.94 10.49 3.64
N MET A 58 11.43 11.12 4.71
CA MET A 58 11.14 12.56 4.77
C MET A 58 11.56 13.13 6.13
N VAL A 59 12.07 14.36 6.14
CA VAL A 59 12.30 15.15 7.36
C VAL A 59 11.74 16.55 7.11
N ALA A 60 10.98 17.07 8.06
CA ALA A 60 10.30 18.37 7.93
C ALA A 60 9.53 18.49 6.58
N GLU A 61 8.75 17.46 6.26
CA GLU A 61 7.93 17.35 5.03
C GLU A 61 8.72 17.37 3.70
N LYS A 62 10.05 17.29 3.74
CA LYS A 62 10.90 17.24 2.55
C LYS A 62 11.53 15.86 2.37
N PRO A 63 11.45 15.26 1.18
CA PRO A 63 12.16 14.02 0.89
C PRO A 63 13.66 14.19 1.00
N THR A 64 14.31 13.27 1.69
CA THR A 64 15.76 13.23 1.83
C THR A 64 16.43 12.67 0.56
N ARG A 65 17.77 12.63 0.49
CA ARG A 65 18.46 12.14 -0.73
C ARG A 65 18.18 10.66 -0.93
N THR A 66 18.36 9.87 0.12
CA THR A 66 18.00 8.44 0.13
C THR A 66 16.49 8.28 -0.02
N GLY A 67 15.71 9.11 0.67
CA GLY A 67 14.25 9.16 0.61
C GLY A 67 13.68 9.29 -0.80
N LYS A 68 14.25 10.15 -1.65
CA LYS A 68 13.85 10.28 -3.06
C LYS A 68 13.97 8.97 -3.83
N ILE A 69 15.05 8.22 -3.61
CA ILE A 69 15.32 6.96 -4.29
C ILE A 69 14.35 5.89 -3.83
N ILE A 70 14.23 5.67 -2.50
CA ILE A 70 13.38 4.61 -1.96
C ILE A 70 11.88 4.85 -2.23
N ARG A 71 11.44 6.10 -2.30
CA ARG A 71 10.06 6.44 -2.70
C ARG A 71 9.81 6.22 -4.18
N LYS A 72 10.81 6.48 -5.03
CA LYS A 72 10.69 6.24 -6.48
C LYS A 72 10.56 4.75 -6.79
N THR A 73 11.25 3.90 -6.02
CA THR A 73 11.19 2.45 -6.16
C THR A 73 10.04 1.80 -5.37
N GLY A 74 9.36 2.55 -4.50
CA GLY A 74 8.32 2.04 -3.60
C GLY A 74 8.86 1.20 -2.43
N LEU A 75 10.18 1.20 -2.22
CA LEU A 75 10.82 0.45 -1.13
C LEU A 75 10.58 1.12 0.24
N ASP A 76 10.12 2.36 0.30
CA ASP A 76 9.79 3.03 1.56
C ASP A 76 8.63 2.33 2.31
N GLU A 77 7.73 1.67 1.59
CA GLU A 77 6.61 0.91 2.14
C GLU A 77 6.97 -0.53 2.50
N TRP A 78 8.19 -0.97 2.18
CA TRP A 78 8.65 -2.34 2.41
C TRP A 78 8.48 -2.84 3.86
N PRO A 79 8.77 -2.05 4.91
CA PRO A 79 8.58 -2.51 6.28
C PRO A 79 7.12 -2.86 6.64
N GLN A 80 6.13 -2.47 5.83
CA GLN A 80 4.72 -2.81 6.06
C GLN A 80 4.43 -4.31 5.91
N PHE A 81 5.31 -5.10 5.28
CA PHE A 81 5.18 -6.55 5.28
C PHE A 81 5.21 -7.12 6.71
N ILE A 82 5.82 -6.43 7.68
CA ILE A 82 5.74 -6.78 9.10
C ILE A 82 4.31 -6.58 9.63
N ASN A 83 3.62 -5.51 9.23
CA ASN A 83 2.20 -5.30 9.59
C ASN A 83 1.30 -6.38 8.98
N VAL A 84 1.64 -6.87 7.78
CA VAL A 84 0.96 -8.03 7.19
C VAL A 84 1.21 -9.27 8.05
N LEU A 85 2.44 -9.58 8.45
CA LEU A 85 2.72 -10.73 9.32
C LEU A 85 1.99 -10.63 10.68
N LYS A 86 1.91 -9.44 11.28
CA LYS A 86 1.12 -9.18 12.50
C LYS A 86 -0.39 -9.34 12.33
N GLY A 87 -0.87 -9.35 11.09
CA GLY A 87 -2.27 -9.50 10.76
C GLY A 87 -3.06 -8.19 10.83
N GLU A 88 -2.40 -7.04 10.91
CA GLU A 88 -3.01 -5.71 10.85
C GLU A 88 -3.36 -5.32 9.41
N MET A 89 -2.54 -5.79 8.46
CA MET A 89 -2.70 -5.54 7.02
C MET A 89 -2.81 -6.84 6.22
N SER A 90 -3.23 -6.68 4.98
CA SER A 90 -3.17 -7.65 3.88
C SER A 90 -2.18 -7.12 2.83
N ILE A 91 -1.69 -7.97 1.92
CA ILE A 91 -0.85 -7.48 0.82
C ILE A 91 -1.69 -6.62 -0.12
N VAL A 92 -2.88 -7.11 -0.46
CA VAL A 92 -3.85 -6.43 -1.31
C VAL A 92 -5.12 -6.13 -0.51
N GLY A 93 -5.60 -4.89 -0.61
CA GLY A 93 -6.77 -4.39 0.11
C GLY A 93 -6.97 -2.88 -0.07
N PRO A 94 -8.04 -2.31 0.51
CA PRO A 94 -8.23 -0.86 0.56
C PRO A 94 -7.04 -0.16 1.24
N ARG A 95 -6.68 1.05 0.83
CA ARG A 95 -5.54 1.76 1.43
C ARG A 95 -5.76 2.03 2.93
N ALA A 96 -4.74 1.85 3.78
CA ALA A 96 -4.80 2.27 5.18
C ALA A 96 -4.93 3.81 5.28
N LEU A 97 -6.01 4.30 5.88
CA LEU A 97 -6.30 5.75 5.99
C LEU A 97 -5.95 6.26 7.39
N THR A 98 -5.55 7.53 7.49
CA THR A 98 -5.51 8.23 8.80
C THR A 98 -6.92 8.65 9.21
N GLN A 99 -7.12 8.98 10.48
CA GLN A 99 -8.38 9.58 10.93
C GLN A 99 -8.70 10.88 10.16
N ASN A 100 -7.70 11.73 9.92
CA ASN A 100 -7.86 12.96 9.14
C ASN A 100 -8.27 12.67 7.69
N ASP A 101 -7.74 11.61 7.07
CA ASP A 101 -8.15 11.20 5.72
C ASP A 101 -9.62 10.78 5.70
N ILE A 102 -10.10 10.05 6.71
CA ILE A 102 -11.49 9.59 6.79
C ILE A 102 -12.44 10.78 6.88
N VAL A 103 -12.15 11.73 7.78
CA VAL A 103 -12.94 12.96 7.95
C VAL A 103 -12.95 13.76 6.65
N ARG A 104 -11.78 14.00 6.04
CA ARG A 104 -11.67 14.73 4.76
C ARG A 104 -12.47 14.07 3.64
N LEU A 105 -12.46 12.74 3.56
CA LEU A 105 -13.17 12.01 2.52
C LEU A 105 -14.69 11.91 2.79
N GLY A 106 -15.10 12.03 4.06
CA GLY A 106 -16.46 11.79 4.51
C GLY A 106 -16.81 10.29 4.53
N TRP A 107 -15.85 9.44 4.90
CA TRP A 107 -15.99 7.96 4.83
C TRP A 107 -16.28 7.31 6.18
N ASP A 108 -16.81 8.09 7.13
CA ASP A 108 -17.22 7.62 8.46
C ASP A 108 -18.72 7.27 8.54
N ASP A 109 -19.45 7.46 7.44
CA ASP A 109 -20.90 7.21 7.36
C ASP A 109 -21.24 5.71 7.23
N GLU A 110 -22.54 5.41 7.33
CA GLU A 110 -23.07 4.05 7.15
C GLU A 110 -22.83 3.48 5.74
N TYR A 111 -22.81 4.34 4.72
CA TYR A 111 -22.61 3.91 3.35
C TYR A 111 -21.20 3.34 3.11
N HIS A 112 -20.19 3.91 3.77
CA HIS A 112 -18.80 3.50 3.67
C HIS A 112 -18.40 2.43 4.69
N ILE A 113 -19.27 2.05 5.64
CA ILE A 113 -18.94 1.14 6.75
C ILE A 113 -18.33 -0.20 6.28
N LYS A 114 -18.86 -0.74 5.17
CA LYS A 114 -18.41 -2.00 4.55
C LYS A 114 -16.93 -2.01 4.16
N ARG A 115 -16.32 -0.82 3.97
CA ARG A 115 -14.89 -0.67 3.71
C ARG A 115 -14.04 -1.29 4.79
N TRP A 116 -14.48 -1.11 6.04
CA TRP A 116 -13.75 -1.47 7.23
C TRP A 116 -13.88 -2.96 7.56
N ASN A 117 -14.68 -3.72 6.80
CA ASN A 117 -14.81 -5.18 7.00
C ASN A 117 -13.58 -5.95 6.49
N LEU A 118 -12.74 -5.32 5.67
CA LEU A 118 -11.51 -5.92 5.16
C LEU A 118 -10.27 -5.29 5.80
N LYS A 119 -9.19 -6.07 5.85
CA LYS A 119 -7.88 -5.54 6.21
C LYS A 119 -7.40 -4.57 5.13
N PRO A 120 -6.78 -3.45 5.51
CA PRO A 120 -6.16 -2.58 4.54
C PRO A 120 -4.99 -3.27 3.83
N GLY A 121 -4.73 -2.86 2.60
CA GLY A 121 -3.66 -3.38 1.74
C GLY A 121 -2.42 -2.50 1.72
N ILE A 122 -1.26 -3.11 1.45
CA ILE A 122 -0.07 -2.38 0.97
C ILE A 122 -0.38 -1.81 -0.43
N SER A 123 -0.91 -2.65 -1.31
CA SER A 123 -1.46 -2.27 -2.62
C SER A 123 -2.97 -2.56 -2.70
N GLY A 124 -3.62 -2.08 -3.76
CA GLY A 124 -5.06 -2.21 -3.93
C GLY A 124 -5.58 -1.62 -5.24
N TYR A 125 -6.81 -2.00 -5.59
CA TYR A 125 -7.46 -1.54 -6.82
C TYR A 125 -7.53 -0.01 -6.89
N ALA A 126 -7.92 0.66 -5.80
CA ALA A 126 -7.98 2.12 -5.76
C ALA A 126 -6.59 2.78 -5.96
N GLN A 127 -5.51 2.18 -5.44
CA GLN A 127 -4.15 2.69 -5.64
C GLN A 127 -3.70 2.56 -7.11
N LEU A 128 -4.05 1.46 -7.77
CA LEU A 128 -3.71 1.23 -9.17
C LEU A 128 -4.59 2.02 -10.13
N PHE A 129 -5.90 2.11 -9.84
CA PHE A 129 -6.91 2.50 -10.83
C PHE A 129 -7.70 3.75 -10.43
N GLY A 130 -7.89 4.02 -9.14
CA GLY A 130 -8.78 5.08 -8.65
C GLY A 130 -8.33 6.52 -8.89
N GLY A 131 -7.04 6.77 -9.16
CA GLY A 131 -6.57 8.14 -9.33
C GLY A 131 -6.62 8.92 -8.02
N GLN A 132 -6.88 10.23 -8.08
CA GLN A 132 -6.90 11.11 -6.89
C GLN A 132 -8.32 11.41 -6.36
N HIS A 133 -9.37 11.01 -7.08
CA HIS A 133 -10.73 11.44 -6.78
C HIS A 133 -11.45 10.46 -5.84
N ARG A 134 -12.13 10.98 -4.81
CA ARG A 134 -12.76 10.13 -3.77
C ARG A 134 -13.77 9.13 -4.34
N LYS A 135 -14.63 9.55 -5.29
CA LYS A 135 -15.68 8.68 -5.84
C LYS A 135 -15.10 7.49 -6.62
N THR A 136 -14.01 7.71 -7.36
CA THR A 136 -13.36 6.66 -8.14
C THR A 136 -12.58 5.72 -7.23
N SER A 137 -11.87 6.24 -6.22
CA SER A 137 -11.24 5.41 -5.18
C SER A 137 -12.28 4.53 -4.48
N TRP A 138 -13.44 5.09 -4.13
CA TRP A 138 -14.52 4.33 -3.53
C TRP A 138 -15.06 3.22 -4.43
N PHE A 139 -15.34 3.52 -5.70
CA PHE A 139 -15.79 2.53 -6.68
C PHE A 139 -14.86 1.30 -6.72
N TRP A 140 -13.55 1.55 -6.77
CA TRP A 140 -12.55 0.48 -6.81
C TRP A 140 -12.41 -0.27 -5.48
N ASP A 141 -12.52 0.41 -4.34
CA ASP A 141 -12.58 -0.23 -3.02
C ASP A 141 -13.81 -1.16 -2.94
N VAL A 142 -14.99 -0.71 -3.38
CA VAL A 142 -16.22 -1.53 -3.40
C VAL A 142 -16.11 -2.72 -4.33
N LYS A 143 -15.53 -2.53 -5.52
CA LYS A 143 -15.30 -3.64 -6.47
C LYS A 143 -14.41 -4.71 -5.84
N TYR A 144 -13.30 -4.31 -5.23
CA TYR A 144 -12.42 -5.23 -4.53
C TYR A 144 -13.13 -5.94 -3.37
N ILE A 145 -13.90 -5.21 -2.56
CA ILE A 145 -14.66 -5.80 -1.43
C ILE A 145 -15.56 -6.96 -1.90
N LYS A 146 -16.21 -6.80 -3.05
CA LYS A 146 -17.11 -7.83 -3.61
C LYS A 146 -16.37 -9.02 -4.22
N GLU A 147 -15.22 -8.79 -4.85
CA GLU A 147 -14.58 -9.77 -5.73
C GLU A 147 -13.25 -10.34 -5.17
N ASN A 148 -12.82 -9.92 -3.98
CA ASN A 148 -11.50 -10.27 -3.45
C ASN A 148 -11.26 -11.78 -3.39
N ASN A 149 -10.17 -12.20 -4.05
CA ASN A 149 -9.66 -13.57 -4.04
C ASN A 149 -8.16 -13.56 -4.41
N VAL A 150 -7.48 -14.70 -4.26
CA VAL A 150 -6.03 -14.80 -4.46
C VAL A 150 -5.61 -14.50 -5.92
N PHE A 151 -6.42 -14.85 -6.92
CA PHE A 151 -6.11 -14.55 -8.32
C PHE A 151 -6.18 -13.05 -8.60
N MET A 152 -7.17 -12.37 -8.03
CA MET A 152 -7.30 -10.91 -8.11
C MET A 152 -6.11 -10.23 -7.42
N ASP A 153 -5.70 -10.74 -6.25
CA ASP A 153 -4.53 -10.23 -5.54
C ASP A 153 -3.26 -10.37 -6.38
N LEU A 154 -3.06 -11.53 -7.02
CA LEU A 154 -1.93 -11.76 -7.91
C LEU A 154 -1.93 -10.79 -9.09
N GLY A 155 -3.10 -10.53 -9.69
CA GLY A 155 -3.27 -9.53 -10.74
C GLY A 155 -2.87 -8.12 -10.29
N VAL A 156 -3.27 -7.72 -9.08
CA VAL A 156 -2.86 -6.44 -8.47
C VAL A 156 -1.36 -6.38 -8.24
N LEU A 157 -0.74 -7.46 -7.75
CA LEU A 157 0.69 -7.50 -7.50
C LEU A 157 1.50 -7.38 -8.79
N ILE A 158 1.12 -8.12 -9.84
CA ILE A 158 1.74 -8.04 -11.17
C ILE A 158 1.58 -6.63 -11.73
N ALA A 159 0.36 -6.07 -11.70
CA ALA A 159 0.12 -4.72 -12.18
C ALA A 159 0.94 -3.66 -11.41
N SER A 160 1.04 -3.81 -10.08
CA SER A 160 1.85 -2.92 -9.22
C SER A 160 3.33 -2.97 -9.63
N PHE A 161 3.87 -4.18 -9.82
CA PHE A 161 5.25 -4.39 -10.24
C PHE A 161 5.52 -3.80 -11.64
N LEU A 162 4.66 -4.08 -12.61
CA LEU A 162 4.77 -3.54 -13.96
C LEU A 162 4.70 -2.00 -13.96
N ILE A 163 3.86 -1.39 -13.12
CA ILE A 163 3.76 0.08 -13.03
C ILE A 163 5.08 0.69 -12.55
N ASN A 164 5.76 0.05 -11.59
CA ASN A 164 7.06 0.51 -11.09
C ASN A 164 8.16 0.40 -12.16
N ILE A 165 8.10 -0.61 -13.05
CA ILE A 165 9.11 -0.82 -14.10
C ILE A 165 8.82 0.02 -15.35
N PHE A 166 7.60 -0.05 -15.88
CA PHE A 166 7.24 0.48 -17.20
C PHE A 166 6.49 1.82 -17.13
N GLY A 167 6.14 2.27 -15.93
CA GLY A 167 5.40 3.50 -15.71
C GLY A 167 3.88 3.33 -15.80
N LYS A 168 3.17 4.10 -14.97
CA LYS A 168 1.71 4.01 -14.78
C LYS A 168 0.90 4.16 -16.07
N THR A 169 1.28 5.08 -16.95
CA THR A 169 0.54 5.38 -18.19
C THR A 169 0.61 4.22 -19.19
N ARG A 170 1.79 3.60 -19.33
CA ARG A 170 2.00 2.49 -20.26
C ARG A 170 1.25 1.25 -19.82
N VAL A 171 1.35 0.89 -18.54
CA VAL A 171 0.67 -0.30 -17.99
C VAL A 171 -0.84 -0.14 -17.98
N ARG A 172 -1.37 1.04 -17.62
CA ARG A 172 -2.81 1.28 -17.71
C ARG A 172 -3.36 1.13 -19.13
N ARG A 173 -2.60 1.54 -20.15
CA ARG A 173 -3.02 1.36 -21.56
C ARG A 173 -3.10 -0.13 -21.96
N ILE A 174 -2.24 -0.96 -21.38
CA ILE A 174 -2.21 -2.41 -21.64
C ILE A 174 -3.33 -3.12 -20.87
N LEU A 175 -3.55 -2.74 -19.61
CA LEU A 175 -4.54 -3.38 -18.75
C LEU A 175 -5.98 -2.93 -19.02
N PHE A 176 -6.19 -1.70 -19.51
CA PHE A 176 -7.52 -1.16 -19.79
C PHE A 176 -7.75 -1.02 -21.27
N ASN A 177 -8.76 -1.73 -21.76
CA ASN A 177 -9.34 -1.43 -23.06
C ASN A 177 -10.21 -0.17 -22.92
N ARG A 178 -10.32 0.67 -23.97
CA ARG A 178 -11.04 1.99 -23.90
C ARG A 178 -12.48 1.92 -23.35
N LYS A 179 -13.10 0.73 -23.30
CA LYS A 179 -14.47 0.51 -22.81
C LYS A 179 -14.59 0.50 -21.27
N ASP A 180 -13.52 0.19 -20.55
CA ASP A 180 -13.54 0.03 -19.08
C ASP A 180 -13.32 1.36 -18.31
N LEU A 181 -13.11 2.45 -19.06
CA LEU A 181 -12.79 3.79 -18.53
C LEU A 181 -13.93 4.81 -18.72
N LYS A 182 -15.09 4.38 -19.24
CA LYS A 182 -16.29 5.20 -19.37
C LYS A 182 -17.24 4.98 -18.20
#